data_AF-A0A0F9XMK1-F1
#
_entry.id   AF-A0A0F9XMK1-F1
#
_cell.length_a   1.000
_cell.length_b   1.000
_cell.length_c   1.000
_cell.angle_alpha   90.00
_cell.angle_beta   90.00
_cell.angle_gamma   90.00
#
_symmetry.space_group_name_H-M   'P 1'
#
loop_
_entity.id
_entity.type
_entity.pdbx_description
1 polymer ?
#
loop_
_entity_poly.entity_id
_entity_poly.type
_entity_poly.pdbx_seq_one_letter_code
_entity_poly.pdbx_strand_id
1 'polypeptide(L)'
;MAQQDRIELLIGEALNRQAESGQHPPWDCLALVGLTSVNQGHYGAYLYKSALEKTPAESRPLLWRRYIDALTEMLIIVGMPKTLNALYPIIPLVNKEDLKHVKKSDWEADNSARGWEYAKLTHGDGWADSFQAAGMYAPDIAHITMDVSMRNLLSDYSVHDGLATMALLVTVLVTMNCPLQASWHAKGYLRHGGNRENLNDIIEFAKKIANTTGNTIPADFPTVEMLLEGL
;
A
#
# COMPACT_ATOMS: atom_id res chain seq x y z
N MET A 1 -3.78 28.79 -1.46
CA MET A 1 -3.50 27.70 -2.41
C MET A 1 -4.68 26.74 -2.36
N ALA A 2 -5.25 26.36 -3.50
CA ALA A 2 -6.39 25.45 -3.51
C ALA A 2 -5.96 24.07 -2.95
N GLN A 3 -6.90 23.29 -2.42
CA GLN A 3 -6.60 21.93 -1.94
C GLN A 3 -5.99 21.06 -3.05
N GLN A 4 -6.48 21.22 -4.28
CA GLN A 4 -5.95 20.58 -5.47
C GLN A 4 -4.46 20.84 -5.68
N ASP A 5 -4.02 22.11 -5.75
CA ASP A 5 -2.60 22.42 -5.98
C ASP A 5 -1.69 21.78 -4.92
N ARG A 6 -2.14 21.70 -3.66
CA ARG A 6 -1.36 21.06 -2.59
C ARG A 6 -1.24 19.55 -2.78
N ILE A 7 -2.29 18.89 -3.26
CA ILE A 7 -2.26 17.45 -3.58
C ILE A 7 -1.37 17.20 -4.80
N GLU A 8 -1.46 18.03 -5.83
CA GLU A 8 -0.60 17.93 -7.02
C GLU A 8 0.88 18.15 -6.68
N LEU A 9 1.20 19.08 -5.76
CA LEU A 9 2.56 19.25 -5.22
C LEU A 9 3.05 18.03 -4.45
N LEU A 10 2.18 17.43 -3.63
CA LEU A 10 2.49 16.18 -2.91
C LEU A 10 2.77 15.02 -3.86
N ILE A 11 2.01 14.92 -4.95
CA ILE A 11 2.25 13.96 -6.04
C ILE A 11 3.60 14.23 -6.72
N GLY A 12 3.91 15.50 -7.00
CA GLY A 12 5.21 15.90 -7.57
C GLY A 12 6.38 15.49 -6.68
N GLU A 13 6.27 15.69 -5.36
CA GLU A 13 7.25 15.21 -4.38
C GLU A 13 7.43 13.69 -4.43
N ALA A 14 6.34 12.93 -4.44
CA ALA A 14 6.39 11.46 -4.52
C ALA A 14 7.13 10.97 -5.77
N LEU A 15 6.85 11.57 -6.92
CA LEU A 15 7.50 11.24 -8.18
C LEU A 15 8.99 11.61 -8.18
N ASN A 16 9.38 12.71 -7.53
CA ASN A 16 10.78 13.08 -7.40
C ASN A 16 11.54 12.10 -6.49
N ARG A 17 10.96 11.77 -5.32
CA ARG A 17 11.53 10.75 -4.42
C ARG A 17 11.64 9.38 -5.11
N GLN A 18 10.66 9.00 -5.93
CA GLN A 18 10.71 7.76 -6.71
C GLN A 18 11.90 7.74 -7.68
N ALA A 19 12.19 8.87 -8.33
CA ALA A 19 13.32 8.98 -9.25
C ALA A 19 14.68 8.91 -8.51
N GLU A 20 14.75 9.39 -7.27
CA GLU A 20 15.96 9.40 -6.44
C GLU A 20 16.24 8.05 -5.76
N SER A 21 15.20 7.39 -5.25
CA SER A 21 15.31 6.18 -4.41
C SER A 21 15.22 4.86 -5.18
N GLY A 22 14.91 4.89 -6.48
CA GLY A 22 14.87 3.68 -7.30
C GLY A 22 13.63 2.83 -7.03
N GLN A 23 13.77 1.67 -6.35
CA GLN A 23 12.67 0.72 -6.13
C GLN A 23 12.09 0.74 -4.72
N HIS A 24 12.83 1.19 -3.70
CA HIS A 24 12.39 1.17 -2.30
C HIS A 24 12.71 2.47 -1.58
N PRO A 25 11.73 3.10 -0.91
CA PRO A 25 10.28 2.82 -0.96
C PRO A 25 9.63 3.14 -2.33
N PRO A 26 8.50 2.50 -2.69
CA PRO A 26 7.77 2.81 -3.93
C PRO A 26 6.91 4.07 -3.77
N TRP A 27 7.54 5.24 -3.59
CA TRP A 27 6.92 6.52 -3.25
C TRP A 27 5.70 6.90 -4.08
N ASP A 28 5.72 6.67 -5.38
CA ASP A 28 4.59 7.00 -6.24
C ASP A 28 3.37 6.11 -5.92
N CYS A 29 3.60 4.82 -5.63
CA CYS A 29 2.57 3.90 -5.17
C CYS A 29 2.11 4.23 -3.74
N LEU A 30 3.01 4.70 -2.86
CA LEU A 30 2.62 5.21 -1.54
C LEU A 30 1.64 6.38 -1.66
N ALA A 31 1.91 7.32 -2.58
CA ALA A 31 1.00 8.43 -2.84
C ALA A 31 -0.35 7.93 -3.37
N LEU A 32 -0.34 6.98 -4.32
CA LEU A 32 -1.56 6.39 -4.87
C LEU A 32 -2.43 5.75 -3.78
N VAL A 33 -1.88 4.81 -2.99
CA VAL A 33 -2.67 4.08 -2.00
C VAL A 33 -3.05 4.94 -0.80
N GLY A 34 -2.18 5.88 -0.40
CA GLY A 34 -2.47 6.84 0.68
C GLY A 34 -3.57 7.83 0.30
N LEU A 35 -3.59 8.34 -0.94
CA LEU A 35 -4.70 9.18 -1.42
C LEU A 35 -5.99 8.36 -1.53
N THR A 36 -5.88 7.11 -1.98
CA THR A 36 -7.02 6.18 -2.07
C THR A 36 -7.65 5.94 -0.70
N SER A 37 -6.84 5.65 0.32
CA SER A 37 -7.31 5.33 1.68
C SER A 37 -8.11 6.47 2.34
N VAL A 38 -7.80 7.72 1.97
CA VAL A 38 -8.50 8.93 2.47
C VAL A 38 -9.57 9.45 1.52
N ASN A 39 -10.04 8.61 0.59
CA ASN A 39 -11.09 8.92 -0.40
C ASN A 39 -10.73 10.06 -1.36
N GLN A 40 -9.45 10.24 -1.65
CA GLN A 40 -8.91 11.18 -2.65
C GLN A 40 -8.26 10.42 -3.83
N GLY A 41 -8.65 9.16 -4.03
CA GLY A 41 -8.10 8.28 -5.05
C GLY A 41 -8.22 8.80 -6.48
N HIS A 42 -9.17 9.70 -6.77
CA HIS A 42 -9.35 10.27 -8.10
C HIS A 42 -8.14 11.07 -8.61
N TYR A 43 -7.30 11.59 -7.70
CA TYR A 43 -6.01 12.19 -8.05
C TYR A 43 -5.00 11.17 -8.59
N GLY A 44 -5.27 9.87 -8.47
CA GLY A 44 -4.50 8.81 -9.11
C GLY A 44 -4.41 8.99 -10.63
N ALA A 45 -5.42 9.60 -11.27
CA ALA A 45 -5.35 9.94 -12.70
C ALA A 45 -4.27 10.99 -13.00
N TYR A 46 -4.17 12.02 -12.15
CA TYR A 46 -3.11 13.03 -12.27
C TYR A 46 -1.74 12.40 -12.05
N LEU A 47 -1.57 11.62 -10.97
CA LEU A 47 -0.34 10.88 -10.67
C LEU A 47 0.09 9.99 -11.85
N TYR A 48 -0.81 9.14 -12.36
CA TYR A 48 -0.50 8.23 -13.45
C TYR A 48 -0.15 8.98 -14.73
N LYS A 49 -0.87 10.05 -15.07
CA LYS A 49 -0.54 10.90 -16.23
C LYS A 49 0.86 11.51 -16.08
N SER A 50 1.18 12.08 -14.93
CA SER A 50 2.51 12.67 -14.67
C SER A 50 3.63 11.64 -14.69
N ALA A 51 3.39 10.41 -14.22
CA ALA A 51 4.33 9.31 -14.33
C ALA A 51 4.52 8.85 -15.79
N LEU A 52 3.42 8.76 -16.56
CA LEU A 52 3.44 8.38 -17.98
C LEU A 52 4.27 9.33 -18.84
N GLU A 53 4.21 10.64 -18.58
CA GLU A 53 4.98 11.65 -19.31
C GLU A 53 6.50 11.44 -19.20
N LYS A 54 6.95 10.84 -18.08
CA LYS A 54 8.37 10.53 -17.82
C LYS A 54 8.74 9.09 -18.16
N THR A 55 7.77 8.24 -18.50
CA THR A 55 7.97 6.79 -18.70
C THR A 55 8.09 6.46 -20.18
N PRO A 56 9.22 5.85 -20.62
CA PRO A 56 9.39 5.36 -21.99
C PRO A 56 8.27 4.39 -22.39
N ALA A 57 7.88 4.40 -23.67
CA ALA A 57 6.73 3.64 -24.17
C ALA A 57 6.81 2.15 -23.86
N GLU A 58 8.01 1.57 -23.96
CA GLU A 58 8.30 0.17 -23.66
C GLU A 58 8.07 -0.22 -22.18
N SER A 59 8.18 0.74 -21.27
CA SER A 59 8.07 0.58 -19.81
C SER A 59 6.69 0.91 -19.26
N ARG A 60 5.81 1.56 -20.04
CA ARG A 60 4.43 1.89 -19.63
C ARG A 60 3.60 0.69 -19.17
N PRO A 61 3.72 -0.51 -19.76
CA PRO A 61 2.97 -1.66 -19.28
C PRO A 61 3.41 -2.12 -17.88
N LEU A 62 4.69 -1.94 -17.53
CA LEU A 62 5.18 -2.20 -16.17
C LEU A 62 4.73 -1.12 -15.19
N LEU A 63 4.66 0.14 -15.61
CA LEU A 63 4.08 1.21 -14.80
C LEU A 63 2.61 0.93 -14.46
N TRP A 64 1.80 0.58 -15.47
CA TRP A 64 0.41 0.20 -15.27
C TRP A 64 0.28 -0.99 -14.30
N ARG A 65 1.09 -2.03 -14.54
CA ARG A 65 1.17 -3.23 -13.68
C ARG A 65 1.46 -2.86 -12.23
N ARG A 66 2.43 -1.98 -11.98
CA ARG A 66 2.79 -1.52 -10.63
C ARG A 66 1.63 -0.83 -9.92
N TYR A 67 0.92 0.06 -10.60
CA TYR A 67 -0.15 0.85 -9.97
C TYR A 67 -1.38 0.01 -9.69
N ILE A 68 -1.77 -0.86 -10.63
CA ILE A 68 -2.95 -1.70 -10.43
C ILE A 68 -2.73 -2.74 -9.34
N ASP A 69 -1.51 -3.26 -9.21
CA ASP A 69 -1.19 -4.21 -8.14
C ASP A 69 -1.17 -3.54 -6.77
N ALA A 70 -0.62 -2.33 -6.66
CA ALA A 70 -0.66 -1.58 -5.40
C ALA A 70 -2.11 -1.33 -4.93
N LEU A 71 -3.01 -0.98 -5.86
CA LEU A 71 -4.44 -0.84 -5.56
C LEU A 71 -5.11 -2.17 -5.19
N THR A 72 -4.71 -3.26 -5.85
CA THR A 72 -5.28 -4.60 -5.65
C THR A 72 -4.84 -5.20 -4.32
N GLU A 73 -3.55 -5.08 -3.97
CA GLU A 73 -2.98 -5.52 -2.69
C GLU A 73 -3.66 -4.83 -1.51
N MET A 74 -3.94 -3.53 -1.64
CA MET A 74 -4.57 -2.74 -0.57
C MET A 74 -6.10 -2.84 -0.57
N LEU A 75 -6.73 -3.52 -1.55
CA LEU A 75 -8.18 -3.53 -1.77
C LEU A 75 -8.98 -3.91 -0.51
N ILE A 76 -8.55 -4.98 0.18
CA ILE A 76 -9.24 -5.48 1.38
C ILE A 76 -9.09 -4.52 2.56
N ILE A 77 -7.93 -3.90 2.72
CA ILE A 77 -7.61 -2.98 3.82
C ILE A 77 -8.32 -1.63 3.62
N VAL A 78 -8.25 -1.08 2.41
CA VAL A 78 -8.80 0.24 2.08
C VAL A 78 -10.30 0.19 1.80
N GLY A 79 -10.77 -0.92 1.25
CA GLY A 79 -12.16 -1.15 0.86
C GLY A 79 -12.45 -0.82 -0.60
N MET A 80 -13.27 -1.68 -1.21
CA MET A 80 -13.60 -1.64 -2.64
C MET A 80 -14.09 -0.28 -3.15
N PRO A 81 -15.00 0.45 -2.49
CA PRO A 81 -15.50 1.73 -3.02
C PRO A 81 -14.38 2.76 -3.23
N LYS A 82 -13.46 2.88 -2.26
CA LYS A 82 -12.33 3.82 -2.34
C LYS A 82 -11.35 3.39 -3.44
N THR A 83 -11.06 2.10 -3.55
CA THR A 83 -10.21 1.57 -4.62
C THR A 83 -10.81 1.83 -6.00
N LEU A 84 -12.12 1.65 -6.20
CA LEU A 84 -12.79 1.96 -7.47
C LEU A 84 -12.77 3.47 -7.79
N ASN A 85 -12.93 4.32 -6.78
CA ASN A 85 -12.77 5.78 -6.92
C ASN A 85 -11.37 6.19 -7.39
N ALA A 86 -10.35 5.38 -7.11
CA ALA A 86 -8.99 5.57 -7.64
C ALA A 86 -8.82 4.99 -9.05
N LEU A 87 -9.32 3.77 -9.26
CA LEU A 87 -9.12 3.03 -10.51
C LEU A 87 -9.82 3.69 -11.70
N TYR A 88 -11.10 4.02 -11.57
CA TYR A 88 -11.91 4.45 -12.71
C TYR A 88 -11.41 5.72 -13.39
N PRO A 89 -10.91 6.75 -12.68
CA PRO A 89 -10.31 7.92 -13.32
C PRO A 89 -9.00 7.61 -14.08
N ILE A 90 -8.29 6.54 -13.72
CA ILE A 90 -7.03 6.16 -14.38
C ILE A 90 -7.30 5.40 -15.68
N ILE A 91 -8.32 4.54 -15.72
CA ILE A 91 -8.62 3.66 -16.87
C ILE A 91 -8.59 4.37 -18.24
N PRO A 92 -9.21 5.55 -18.44
CA PRO A 92 -9.20 6.24 -19.73
C PRO A 92 -7.81 6.66 -20.23
N LEU A 93 -6.80 6.67 -19.36
CA LEU A 93 -5.41 7.04 -19.68
C LEU A 93 -4.56 5.85 -20.15
N VAL A 94 -5.07 4.62 -20.04
CA VAL A 94 -4.32 3.39 -20.29
C VAL A 94 -4.55 2.91 -21.72
N ASN A 95 -3.48 2.71 -22.49
CA ASN A 95 -3.59 2.13 -23.83
C ASN A 95 -3.75 0.61 -23.75
N LYS A 96 -4.31 -0.01 -24.78
CA LYS A 96 -4.49 -1.47 -24.81
C LYS A 96 -3.15 -2.21 -24.74
N GLU A 97 -2.11 -1.63 -25.33
CA GLU A 97 -0.74 -2.15 -25.34
C GLU A 97 -0.12 -2.17 -23.93
N ASP A 98 -0.58 -1.28 -23.05
CA ASP A 98 -0.14 -1.19 -21.65
C ASP A 98 -0.71 -2.33 -20.78
N LEU A 99 -1.70 -3.07 -21.29
CA LEU A 99 -2.33 -4.18 -20.56
C LEU A 99 -1.55 -5.50 -20.65
N LYS A 100 -0.46 -5.57 -21.40
CA LYS A 100 0.28 -6.82 -21.68
C LYS A 100 0.83 -7.54 -20.45
N HIS A 101 1.00 -6.83 -19.33
CA HIS A 101 1.54 -7.35 -18.07
C HIS A 101 0.51 -7.43 -16.94
N VAL A 102 -0.77 -7.17 -17.20
CA VAL A 102 -1.83 -7.30 -16.19
C VAL A 102 -1.91 -8.75 -15.68
N LYS A 103 -2.06 -8.93 -14.35
CA LYS A 103 -2.21 -10.24 -13.72
C LYS A 103 -3.37 -10.96 -14.37
N LYS A 104 -3.16 -12.22 -14.70
CA LYS A 104 -4.27 -13.15 -14.84
C LYS A 104 -4.64 -13.64 -13.45
N SER A 105 -5.92 -13.61 -13.14
CA SER A 105 -6.42 -14.13 -11.87
C SER A 105 -6.01 -15.59 -11.69
N ASP A 106 -5.48 -15.89 -10.50
CA ASP A 106 -4.99 -17.20 -10.06
C ASP A 106 -5.63 -17.58 -8.72
N TRP A 107 -6.88 -17.16 -8.46
CA TRP A 107 -7.56 -17.37 -7.18
C TRP A 107 -7.66 -18.84 -6.75
N GLU A 108 -7.63 -19.76 -7.71
CA GLU A 108 -7.68 -21.21 -7.47
C GLU A 108 -6.29 -21.84 -7.24
N ALA A 109 -5.19 -21.09 -7.41
CA ALA A 109 -3.85 -21.59 -7.17
C ALA A 109 -3.58 -21.77 -5.67
N ASP A 110 -2.95 -22.89 -5.27
CA ASP A 110 -2.59 -23.10 -3.88
C ASP A 110 -1.36 -22.25 -3.50
N ASN A 111 -1.62 -21.08 -2.94
CA ASN A 111 -0.63 -20.15 -2.43
C ASN A 111 -0.42 -20.27 -0.90
N SER A 112 -0.86 -21.37 -0.29
CA SER A 112 -0.92 -21.50 1.17
C SER A 112 0.46 -21.42 1.83
N ALA A 113 1.46 -22.11 1.28
CA ALA A 113 2.83 -22.09 1.82
C ALA A 113 3.41 -20.67 1.82
N ARG A 114 3.29 -19.98 0.68
CA ARG A 114 3.77 -18.61 0.49
C ARG A 114 3.09 -17.62 1.45
N GLY A 115 1.76 -17.71 1.58
CA GLY A 115 1.02 -16.84 2.50
C GLY A 115 1.39 -17.06 3.97
N TRP A 116 1.64 -18.30 4.39
CA TRP A 116 2.08 -18.60 5.75
C TRP A 116 3.51 -18.11 6.03
N GLU A 117 4.41 -18.23 5.06
CA GLU A 117 5.76 -17.66 5.17
C GLU A 117 5.71 -16.14 5.31
N TYR A 118 4.95 -15.47 4.44
CA TYR A 118 4.68 -14.04 4.52
C TYR A 118 4.15 -13.63 5.90
N ALA A 119 3.12 -14.31 6.41
CA ALA A 119 2.46 -13.92 7.65
C ALA A 119 3.37 -14.10 8.87
N LYS A 120 4.12 -15.21 8.94
CA LYS A 120 5.12 -15.45 9.99
C LYS A 120 6.21 -14.39 9.98
N LEU A 121 6.76 -14.07 8.81
CA LEU A 121 7.78 -13.03 8.70
C LEU A 121 7.23 -11.64 9.08
N THR A 122 5.98 -11.36 8.72
CA THR A 122 5.31 -10.06 8.93
C THR A 122 4.81 -9.83 10.35
N HIS A 123 4.50 -10.88 11.10
CA HIS A 123 3.94 -10.74 12.45
C HIS A 123 4.83 -11.29 13.57
N GLY A 124 5.79 -12.15 13.23
CA GLY A 124 6.73 -12.74 14.18
C GLY A 124 6.14 -13.91 14.96
N ASP A 125 6.89 -14.35 15.97
CA ASP A 125 6.56 -15.53 16.76
C ASP A 125 5.27 -15.33 17.57
N GLY A 126 4.51 -16.42 17.75
CA GLY A 126 3.24 -16.43 18.50
C GLY A 126 2.05 -15.82 17.76
N TRP A 127 2.25 -15.24 16.57
CA TRP A 127 1.13 -14.70 15.78
C TRP A 127 0.15 -15.78 15.34
N ALA A 128 0.64 -16.95 14.91
CA ALA A 128 -0.22 -18.02 14.41
C ALA A 128 -1.25 -18.47 15.47
N ASP A 129 -0.80 -18.69 16.70
CA ASP A 129 -1.68 -19.07 17.82
C ASP A 129 -2.67 -17.96 18.15
N SER A 130 -2.20 -16.70 18.17
CA SER A 130 -3.04 -15.52 18.43
C SER A 130 -4.11 -15.33 17.35
N PHE A 131 -3.73 -15.52 16.08
CA PHE A 131 -4.63 -15.42 14.93
C PHE A 131 -5.67 -16.55 14.92
N GLN A 132 -5.25 -17.78 15.21
CA GLN A 132 -6.16 -18.91 15.35
C GLN A 132 -7.17 -18.67 16.49
N ALA A 133 -6.70 -18.17 17.64
CA ALA A 133 -7.57 -17.86 18.76
C ALA A 133 -8.58 -16.76 18.44
N ALA A 134 -8.16 -15.70 17.75
CA ALA A 134 -9.06 -14.64 17.28
C ALA A 134 -10.06 -15.17 16.24
N GLY A 135 -9.61 -16.04 15.34
CA GLY A 135 -10.44 -16.61 14.28
C GLY A 135 -11.60 -17.48 14.78
N MET A 136 -11.52 -18.02 16.00
CA MET A 136 -12.64 -18.75 16.62
C MET A 136 -13.87 -17.86 16.85
N TYR A 137 -13.68 -16.56 17.05
CA TYR A 137 -14.78 -15.61 17.27
C TYR A 137 -15.43 -15.14 15.95
N ALA A 138 -14.66 -15.12 14.87
CA ALA A 138 -15.09 -14.60 13.57
C ALA A 138 -14.40 -15.37 12.42
N PRO A 139 -14.85 -16.60 12.11
CA PRO A 139 -14.19 -17.47 11.15
C PRO A 139 -14.15 -16.88 9.73
N ASP A 140 -15.19 -16.14 9.32
CA ASP A 140 -15.21 -15.50 8.00
C ASP A 140 -14.16 -14.37 7.89
N ILE A 141 -13.94 -13.61 8.97
CA ILE A 141 -12.90 -12.57 9.02
C ILE A 141 -11.52 -13.23 8.93
N ALA A 142 -11.32 -14.33 9.64
CA ALA A 142 -10.07 -15.09 9.58
C ALA A 142 -9.83 -15.67 8.18
N HIS A 143 -10.85 -16.22 7.55
CA HIS A 143 -10.79 -16.74 6.18
C HIS A 143 -10.41 -15.64 5.18
N ILE A 144 -11.12 -14.50 5.19
CA ILE A 144 -10.81 -13.39 4.27
C ILE A 144 -9.39 -12.83 4.53
N THR A 145 -8.99 -12.71 5.79
CA THR A 145 -7.68 -12.18 6.15
C THR A 145 -6.56 -13.11 5.69
N MET A 146 -6.66 -14.41 5.99
CA MET A 146 -5.60 -15.36 5.64
C MET A 146 -5.63 -15.73 4.17
N ASP A 147 -6.77 -16.21 3.67
CA ASP A 147 -6.88 -16.83 2.36
C ASP A 147 -6.97 -15.81 1.23
N VAL A 148 -7.73 -14.73 1.41
CA VAL A 148 -7.87 -13.70 0.38
C VAL A 148 -6.72 -12.70 0.49
N SER A 149 -6.53 -12.08 1.66
CA SER A 149 -5.54 -11.00 1.79
C SER A 149 -4.10 -11.54 1.82
N MET A 150 -3.73 -12.35 2.81
CA MET A 150 -2.32 -12.74 2.99
C MET A 150 -1.82 -13.71 1.92
N ARG A 151 -2.57 -14.79 1.63
CA ARG A 151 -2.14 -15.82 0.65
C ARG A 151 -2.16 -15.33 -0.79
N ASN A 152 -3.25 -14.68 -1.21
CA ASN A 152 -3.45 -14.39 -2.63
C ASN A 152 -3.00 -12.99 -3.05
N LEU A 153 -3.02 -12.02 -2.14
CA LEU A 153 -2.67 -10.63 -2.45
C LEU A 153 -1.30 -10.26 -1.88
N LEU A 154 -1.15 -10.20 -0.55
CA LEU A 154 0.02 -9.58 0.10
C LEU A 154 1.30 -10.42 0.03
N SER A 155 1.19 -11.73 -0.18
CA SER A 155 2.38 -12.60 -0.35
C SER A 155 2.84 -12.72 -1.80
N ASP A 156 2.14 -12.11 -2.76
CA ASP A 156 2.54 -12.11 -4.16
C ASP A 156 3.61 -11.05 -4.42
N TYR A 157 4.87 -11.47 -4.36
CA TYR A 157 6.02 -10.59 -4.60
C TYR A 157 6.41 -10.43 -6.07
N SER A 158 5.52 -10.73 -7.01
CA SER A 158 5.82 -10.60 -8.45
C SER A 158 6.03 -9.15 -8.90
N VAL A 159 5.51 -8.17 -8.15
CA VAL A 159 5.60 -6.73 -8.48
C VAL A 159 6.09 -5.90 -7.30
N HIS A 160 5.49 -6.04 -6.13
CA HIS A 160 5.97 -5.43 -4.89
C HIS A 160 6.51 -6.52 -3.98
N ASP A 161 7.79 -6.45 -3.64
CA ASP A 161 8.36 -7.36 -2.65
C ASP A 161 7.80 -7.12 -1.24
N GLY A 162 8.26 -7.90 -0.27
CA GLY A 162 7.82 -7.77 1.12
C GLY A 162 8.06 -6.39 1.70
N LEU A 163 9.17 -5.74 1.35
CA LEU A 163 9.52 -4.42 1.86
C LEU A 163 8.58 -3.34 1.30
N ALA A 164 8.36 -3.36 -0.03
CA ALA A 164 7.41 -2.48 -0.70
C ALA A 164 5.97 -2.70 -0.19
N THR A 165 5.55 -3.95 -0.03
CA THR A 165 4.23 -4.31 0.50
C THR A 165 4.02 -3.77 1.91
N MET A 166 5.04 -3.87 2.78
CA MET A 166 4.98 -3.29 4.13
C MET A 166 4.89 -1.76 4.10
N ALA A 167 5.61 -1.10 3.20
CA ALA A 167 5.53 0.35 3.05
C ALA A 167 4.13 0.81 2.61
N LEU A 168 3.50 0.08 1.68
CA LEU A 168 2.11 0.32 1.26
C LEU A 168 1.14 0.16 2.44
N LEU A 169 1.25 -0.94 3.20
CA LEU A 169 0.41 -1.21 4.37
C LEU A 169 0.56 -0.14 5.46
N VAL A 170 1.79 0.22 5.83
CA VAL A 170 2.04 1.30 6.81
C VAL A 170 1.42 2.61 6.33
N THR A 171 1.58 2.95 5.05
CA THR A 171 1.01 4.18 4.47
C THR A 171 -0.52 4.21 4.59
N VAL A 172 -1.21 3.15 4.17
CA VAL A 172 -2.69 3.10 4.22
C VAL A 172 -3.21 3.09 5.67
N LEU A 173 -2.52 2.39 6.58
CA LEU A 173 -2.96 2.27 7.98
C LEU A 173 -2.74 3.57 8.76
N VAL A 174 -1.66 4.31 8.50
CA VAL A 174 -1.43 5.63 9.10
C VAL A 174 -2.47 6.63 8.58
N THR A 175 -2.69 6.68 7.26
CA THR A 175 -3.68 7.59 6.65
C THR A 175 -5.12 7.28 7.08
N MET A 176 -5.45 6.02 7.38
CA MET A 176 -6.74 5.60 7.91
C MET A 176 -6.88 5.76 9.44
N ASN A 177 -5.83 6.22 10.13
CA ASN A 177 -5.78 6.30 11.59
C ASN A 177 -6.00 4.93 12.28
N CYS A 178 -5.27 3.90 11.83
CA CYS A 178 -5.29 2.55 12.39
C CYS A 178 -3.94 2.23 13.07
N PRO A 179 -3.62 2.87 14.22
CA PRO A 179 -2.28 2.82 14.81
C PRO A 179 -1.86 1.40 15.25
N LEU A 180 -2.79 0.60 15.77
CA LEU A 180 -2.51 -0.79 16.19
C LEU A 180 -2.01 -1.63 15.02
N GLN A 181 -2.72 -1.61 13.90
CA GLN A 181 -2.33 -2.34 12.70
C GLN A 181 -1.06 -1.72 12.09
N ALA A 182 -0.95 -0.39 12.09
CA ALA A 182 0.26 0.29 11.62
C ALA A 182 1.50 -0.16 12.41
N SER A 183 1.38 -0.38 13.73
CA SER A 183 2.45 -0.94 14.58
C SER A 183 2.86 -2.35 14.13
N TRP A 184 1.90 -3.22 13.83
CA TRP A 184 2.20 -4.58 13.36
C TRP A 184 3.01 -4.56 12.06
N HIS A 185 2.61 -3.71 11.10
CA HIS A 185 3.27 -3.62 9.80
C HIS A 185 4.54 -2.77 9.83
N ALA A 186 4.71 -1.84 10.77
CA ALA A 186 5.98 -1.15 11.03
C ALA A 186 7.05 -2.14 11.54
N LYS A 187 6.67 -3.06 12.44
CA LYS A 187 7.54 -4.17 12.86
C LYS A 187 7.80 -5.15 11.71
N GLY A 188 6.75 -5.43 10.91
CA GLY A 188 6.84 -6.13 9.63
C GLY A 188 7.91 -5.57 8.71
N TYR A 189 7.87 -4.26 8.45
CA TYR A 189 8.80 -3.55 7.59
C TYR A 189 10.26 -3.81 7.98
N LEU A 190 10.60 -3.76 9.27
CA LEU A 190 11.95 -4.08 9.76
C LEU A 190 12.31 -5.55 9.55
N ARG A 191 11.37 -6.49 9.76
CA ARG A 191 11.61 -7.93 9.53
C ARG A 191 11.81 -8.27 8.05
N HIS A 192 11.23 -7.48 7.14
CA HIS A 192 11.47 -7.57 5.68
C HIS A 192 12.74 -6.82 5.22
N GLY A 193 13.61 -6.40 6.15
CA GLY A 193 14.90 -5.78 5.83
C GLY A 193 14.89 -4.26 5.73
N GLY A 194 13.78 -3.61 6.09
CA GLY A 194 13.69 -2.17 6.17
C GLY A 194 14.49 -1.58 7.34
N ASN A 195 14.77 -0.27 7.26
CA ASN A 195 15.42 0.48 8.33
C ASN A 195 14.46 1.52 8.95
N ARG A 196 14.84 2.04 10.14
CA ARG A 196 14.00 2.99 10.89
C ARG A 196 13.86 4.35 10.20
N GLU A 197 14.90 4.81 9.50
CA GLU A 197 14.92 6.11 8.82
C GLU A 197 13.88 6.15 7.69
N ASN A 198 13.93 5.18 6.78
CA ASN A 198 12.96 5.04 5.70
C ASN A 198 11.54 4.82 6.26
N LEU A 199 11.39 4.05 7.34
CA LEU A 199 10.09 3.84 7.98
C LEU A 199 9.52 5.17 8.52
N ASN A 200 10.35 6.01 9.13
CA ASN A 200 9.96 7.34 9.56
C ASN A 200 9.51 8.20 8.38
N ASP A 201 10.27 8.21 7.28
CA ASP A 201 9.92 8.98 6.10
C ASP A 201 8.59 8.52 5.46
N ILE A 202 8.33 7.20 5.45
CA ILE A 202 7.06 6.63 5.00
C ILE A 202 5.90 7.13 5.88
N ILE A 203 6.06 7.08 7.20
CA ILE A 203 5.02 7.51 8.16
C ILE A 203 4.77 9.00 8.06
N GLU A 204 5.81 9.83 7.98
CA GLU A 204 5.67 11.27 7.83
C GLU A 204 5.04 11.65 6.48
N PHE A 205 5.38 10.92 5.41
CA PHE A 205 4.71 11.10 4.12
C PHE A 205 3.23 10.72 4.19
N ALA A 206 2.89 9.61 4.84
CA ALA A 206 1.49 9.20 5.08
C ALA A 206 0.71 10.25 5.88
N LYS A 207 1.31 10.82 6.94
CA LYS A 207 0.71 11.91 7.71
C LYS A 207 0.49 13.16 6.85
N LYS A 208 1.47 13.49 6.01
CA LYS A 208 1.39 14.60 5.06
C LYS A 208 0.24 14.42 4.07
N ILE A 209 0.01 13.21 3.55
CA ILE A 209 -1.14 12.89 2.69
C ILE A 209 -2.47 13.21 3.41
N ALA A 210 -2.66 12.67 4.62
CA ALA A 210 -3.89 12.90 5.37
C ALA A 210 -4.14 14.40 5.62
N ASN A 211 -3.13 15.13 6.11
CA ASN A 211 -3.25 16.55 6.40
C ASN A 211 -3.50 17.41 5.15
N THR A 212 -2.83 17.08 4.04
CA THR A 212 -2.99 17.82 2.76
C THR A 212 -4.39 17.67 2.17
N THR A 213 -5.01 16.50 2.40
CA THR A 213 -6.36 16.17 1.94
C THR A 213 -7.46 16.64 2.88
N GLY A 214 -7.12 17.37 3.96
CA GLY A 214 -8.07 17.86 4.94
C GLY A 214 -8.59 16.78 5.91
N ASN A 215 -8.04 15.56 5.83
CA ASN A 215 -8.26 14.54 6.84
C ASN A 215 -7.39 14.85 8.06
N THR A 216 -7.87 14.52 9.27
CA THR A 216 -7.14 14.79 10.50
C THR A 216 -6.62 13.50 11.08
N ILE A 217 -5.30 13.39 11.21
CA ILE A 217 -4.68 12.39 12.07
C ILE A 217 -4.62 12.98 13.48
N PRO A 218 -5.02 12.24 14.53
CA PRO A 218 -4.93 12.72 15.90
C PRO A 218 -3.52 13.22 16.25
N ALA A 219 -3.43 14.29 17.03
CA ALA A 219 -2.13 14.87 17.43
C ALA A 219 -1.28 13.88 18.25
N ASP A 220 -1.93 12.92 18.90
CA ASP A 220 -1.36 11.82 19.67
C ASP A 220 -1.16 10.54 18.84
N PHE A 221 -1.19 10.61 17.50
CA PHE A 221 -0.83 9.45 16.68
C PHE A 221 0.60 9.00 17.01
N PRO A 222 0.83 7.70 17.28
CA PRO A 222 2.09 7.21 17.83
C PRO A 222 3.31 7.58 16.98
N THR A 223 4.43 7.85 17.65
CA THR A 223 5.74 8.00 16.97
C THR A 223 6.21 6.66 16.42
N VAL A 224 7.24 6.68 15.58
CA VAL A 224 7.87 5.46 15.06
C VAL A 224 8.36 4.58 16.20
N GLU A 225 8.95 5.16 17.23
CA GLU A 225 9.42 4.46 18.43
C GLU A 225 8.27 3.75 19.13
N MET A 226 7.15 4.44 19.37
CA MET A 226 5.96 3.85 19.98
C MET A 226 5.40 2.70 19.11
N LEU A 227 5.31 2.89 17.79
CA LEU A 227 4.85 1.83 16.88
C LEU A 227 5.77 0.59 16.94
N LEU A 228 7.08 0.76 17.13
CA LEU A 228 8.04 -0.34 17.16
C LEU A 228 8.15 -1.02 18.54
N GLU A 229 8.02 -0.26 19.62
CA GLU A 229 8.19 -0.75 20.99
C GLU A 229 6.88 -1.32 21.55
N GLY A 230 5.73 -0.87 21.04
CA GLY A 230 4.40 -1.29 21.46
C GLY A 230 3.51 -0.10 21.76
N LEU A 231 2.22 -0.25 21.46
CA LEU A 231 1.15 0.70 21.79
C LEU A 231 0.46 0.31 23.08
#